data_AF-A0A232FI83-F1
#
_entry.id   AF-A0A232FI83-F1
#
_cell.length_a   1.000
_cell.length_b   1.000
_cell.length_c   1.000
_cell.angle_alpha   90.00
_cell.angle_beta   90.00
_cell.angle_gamma   90.00
#
_symmetry.space_group_name_H-M   'P 1'
#
loop_
_entity.id
_entity.type
_entity.pdbx_description
1 polymer ?
#
loop_
_entity_poly.entity_id
_entity_poly.type
_entity_poly.pdbx_seq_one_letter_code
_entity_poly.pdbx_strand_id
1 'polypeptide(L)'
;FCDTLERAFAATIYLVLTSENSVYSNLITAKSKVAPIKTVSVPKLELCGAVLLSRLITGVLHKLPIQPSRIHGWSDSKAVLAWIHSHPSRWKPFVANRVSEIVKSLPQATRRRVHSADNLADLATRGCTPMELREAVIWWHGPEWLCFFLFCVSCIIN
;
A
#
# COMPACT_ATOMS: atom_id res chain seq x y z
N PHE A 1 0.38 0.68 -1.81
CA PHE A 1 0.37 2.07 -1.30
C PHE A 1 -0.89 2.27 -0.49
N CYS A 2 -0.85 3.06 0.58
CA CYS A 2 -2.04 3.53 1.27
C CYS A 2 -2.00 5.04 1.44
N ASP A 3 -3.18 5.65 1.39
CA ASP A 3 -3.35 7.08 1.54
C ASP A 3 -4.61 7.38 2.35
N THR A 4 -4.69 8.57 2.94
CA THR A 4 -5.79 8.97 3.81
C THR A 4 -6.02 10.47 3.77
N LEU A 5 -7.30 10.82 3.67
CA LEU A 5 -7.83 12.16 3.85
C LEU A 5 -8.85 12.14 4.99
N GLU A 6 -9.36 13.31 5.38
CA GLU A 6 -10.30 13.43 6.50
C GLU A 6 -11.56 12.57 6.34
N ARG A 7 -12.01 12.35 5.10
CA ARG A 7 -13.28 11.67 4.80
C ARG A 7 -13.12 10.27 4.23
N ALA A 8 -11.92 9.85 3.87
CA ALA A 8 -11.70 8.57 3.22
C ALA A 8 -10.25 8.08 3.39
N PHE A 9 -10.05 6.79 3.21
CA PHE A 9 -8.73 6.19 3.08
C PHE A 9 -8.77 5.11 2.00
N ALA A 10 -7.66 4.94 1.29
CA ALA A 10 -7.57 3.97 0.22
C ALA A 10 -6.26 3.18 0.24
N ALA A 11 -6.26 2.08 -0.49
CA ALA A 11 -5.09 1.26 -0.74
C ALA A 11 -5.06 0.80 -2.20
N THR A 12 -3.87 0.80 -2.79
CA THR A 12 -3.61 0.33 -4.16
C THR A 12 -2.47 -0.69 -4.17
N ILE A 13 -2.59 -1.71 -5.00
CA ILE A 13 -1.60 -2.79 -5.16
C ILE A 13 -1.15 -2.84 -6.60
N TYR A 14 0.17 -2.78 -6.77
CA TYR A 14 0.84 -2.98 -8.04
C TYR A 14 1.66 -4.26 -7.97
N LEU A 15 1.66 -5.02 -9.06
CA LEU A 15 2.59 -6.12 -9.27
C LEU A 15 3.70 -5.63 -10.20
N VAL A 16 4.94 -5.90 -9.83
CA VAL A 16 6.12 -5.62 -10.65
C VAL A 16 6.62 -6.95 -11.18
N LEU A 17 6.76 -7.04 -12.50
CA LEU A 17 7.23 -8.22 -13.20
C LEU A 17 8.57 -7.90 -13.86
N THR A 18 9.53 -8.80 -13.67
CA THR A 18 10.85 -8.73 -14.27
C THR A 18 10.96 -9.86 -15.29
N SER A 19 11.14 -9.49 -16.54
CA SER A 19 11.52 -10.38 -17.64
C SER A 19 13.00 -10.16 -17.98
N GLU A 20 13.56 -10.97 -18.86
CA GLU A 20 14.98 -10.90 -19.27
C GLU A 20 15.38 -9.50 -19.78
N ASN A 21 14.47 -8.83 -20.50
CA ASN A 21 14.75 -7.57 -21.19
C ASN A 21 13.93 -6.38 -20.66
N SER A 22 13.04 -6.57 -19.69
CA SER A 22 12.16 -5.50 -19.23
C SER A 22 11.64 -5.69 -17.82
N VAL A 23 11.37 -4.57 -17.14
CA VAL A 23 10.64 -4.51 -15.88
C VAL A 23 9.41 -3.64 -16.09
N TYR A 24 8.25 -4.16 -15.74
CA TYR A 24 7.00 -3.43 -15.86
C TYR A 24 6.13 -3.64 -14.63
N SER A 25 5.32 -2.63 -14.33
CA SER A 25 4.38 -2.65 -13.21
C SER A 25 2.96 -2.37 -13.68
N ASN A 26 1.99 -3.03 -13.05
CA ASN A 26 0.57 -2.83 -13.32
C ASN A 26 -0.25 -2.86 -12.04
N LEU A 27 -1.30 -2.04 -11.99
CA LEU A 27 -2.30 -2.05 -10.95
C LEU A 27 -3.05 -3.39 -10.98
N ILE A 28 -3.06 -4.10 -9.85
CA ILE A 28 -3.83 -5.33 -9.66
C ILE A 28 -5.17 -5.04 -9.02
N THR A 29 -5.18 -4.18 -8.00
CA THR A 29 -6.40 -3.83 -7.30
C THR A 29 -6.26 -2.52 -6.54
N ALA A 30 -7.38 -1.81 -6.42
CA ALA A 30 -7.52 -0.63 -5.60
C ALA A 30 -8.78 -0.77 -4.73
N LYS A 31 -8.73 -0.22 -3.52
CA LYS A 31 -9.88 -0.22 -2.61
C LYS A 31 -9.89 1.05 -1.78
N SER A 32 -11.04 1.72 -1.77
CA SER A 32 -11.29 2.91 -0.95
C SER A 32 -12.36 2.63 0.10
N LYS A 33 -12.31 3.37 1.21
CA LYS A 33 -13.32 3.33 2.28
C LYS A 33 -13.57 4.73 2.80
N VAL A 34 -14.83 5.02 3.12
CA VAL A 34 -15.23 6.26 3.81
C VAL A 34 -14.75 6.19 5.26
N ALA A 35 -14.34 7.35 5.80
CA ALA A 35 -13.96 7.49 7.19
C ALA A 35 -15.14 7.13 8.11
N PRO A 36 -14.88 6.51 9.28
CA PRO A 36 -15.93 6.20 10.23
C PRO A 36 -16.67 7.46 10.70
N ILE A 37 -17.98 7.34 10.96
CA ILE A 37 -18.80 8.42 11.52
C ILE A 37 -18.23 8.90 12.87
N LYS A 38 -17.70 7.96 13.68
CA LYS A 38 -17.05 8.30 14.95
C LYS A 38 -15.75 9.05 14.67
N THR A 39 -15.65 10.26 15.22
CA THR A 39 -14.45 11.10 15.10
C THR A 39 -13.20 10.35 15.55
N VAL A 40 -12.26 10.22 14.64
CA VAL A 40 -10.93 9.65 14.85
C VAL A 40 -9.91 10.67 14.35
N SER A 41 -8.82 10.81 15.09
CA SER A 41 -7.72 11.70 14.69
C SER A 41 -7.11 11.25 13.35
N VAL A 42 -6.63 12.19 12.54
CA VAL A 42 -6.00 11.92 11.23
C VAL A 42 -4.96 10.78 11.29
N PRO A 43 -4.01 10.73 12.26
CA PRO A 43 -3.05 9.61 12.34
C PRO A 43 -3.70 8.23 12.53
N LYS A 44 -4.84 8.16 13.22
CA LYS A 44 -5.59 6.91 13.42
C LYS A 44 -6.35 6.49 12.16
N LEU A 45 -6.76 7.45 11.33
CA LEU A 45 -7.31 7.16 10.00
C LEU A 45 -6.22 6.67 9.07
N GLU A 46 -5.05 7.30 9.06
CA GLU A 46 -3.89 6.86 8.26
C GLU A 46 -3.50 5.41 8.63
N LEU A 47 -3.54 5.07 9.92
CA LEU A 47 -3.34 3.70 10.38
C LEU A 47 -4.44 2.74 9.89
N CYS A 48 -5.69 3.20 9.77
CA CYS A 48 -6.75 2.41 9.13
C CYS A 48 -6.47 2.17 7.64
N GLY A 49 -5.89 3.15 6.93
CA GLY A 49 -5.37 2.99 5.58
C GLY A 49 -4.30 1.90 5.47
N ALA A 50 -3.35 1.89 6.41
CA ALA A 50 -2.33 0.83 6.47
C ALA A 50 -2.91 -0.55 6.77
N VAL A 51 -3.92 -0.65 7.64
CA VAL A 51 -4.66 -1.91 7.87
C VAL A 51 -5.36 -2.36 6.58
N LEU A 52 -6.03 -1.44 5.87
CA LEU A 52 -6.69 -1.76 4.61
C LEU A 52 -5.70 -2.32 3.59
N LEU A 53 -4.53 -1.68 3.45
CA LEU A 53 -3.45 -2.16 2.61
C LEU A 53 -2.99 -3.56 3.01
N SER A 54 -2.77 -3.82 4.31
CA SER A 54 -2.31 -5.13 4.76
C SER A 54 -3.28 -6.25 4.39
N ARG A 55 -4.58 -6.05 4.61
CA ARG A 55 -5.64 -7.00 4.24
C ARG A 55 -5.73 -7.20 2.73
N LEU A 56 -5.59 -6.11 1.96
CA LEU A 56 -5.65 -6.17 0.50
C LEU A 56 -4.47 -6.97 -0.06
N ILE A 57 -3.26 -6.77 0.49
CA ILE A 57 -2.07 -7.55 0.10
C ILE A 57 -2.29 -9.02 0.44
N THR A 58 -2.68 -9.37 1.66
CA THR A 58 -2.97 -10.76 2.03
C THR A 58 -4.01 -11.38 1.09
N GLY A 59 -5.09 -10.66 0.78
CA GLY A 59 -6.12 -11.14 -0.15
C GLY A 59 -5.61 -11.38 -1.58
N VAL A 60 -4.67 -10.57 -2.07
CA VAL A 60 -4.02 -10.78 -3.36
C VAL A 60 -3.05 -11.97 -3.31
N LEU A 61 -2.19 -12.04 -2.30
CA LEU A 61 -1.21 -13.12 -2.16
C LEU A 61 -1.87 -14.51 -2.13
N HIS A 62 -3.02 -14.64 -1.46
CA HIS A 62 -3.78 -15.90 -1.42
C HIS A 62 -4.33 -16.33 -2.79
N LYS A 63 -4.45 -15.41 -3.75
CA LYS A 63 -5.00 -15.66 -5.09
C LYS A 63 -3.93 -15.74 -6.16
N LEU A 64 -2.69 -15.34 -5.87
CA LEU A 64 -1.61 -15.37 -6.83
C LEU A 64 -1.07 -16.80 -7.00
N PRO A 65 -0.91 -17.28 -8.24
CA PRO A 65 -0.34 -18.61 -8.49
C PRO A 65 1.15 -18.67 -8.12
N ILE A 66 1.84 -17.53 -8.26
CA ILE A 66 3.26 -17.39 -7.96
C ILE A 66 3.41 -16.29 -6.90
N GLN A 67 4.07 -16.63 -5.79
CA GLN A 67 4.31 -15.67 -4.72
C GLN A 67 5.42 -14.70 -5.11
N PRO A 68 5.27 -13.38 -4.86
CA PRO A 68 6.30 -12.41 -5.16
C PRO A 68 7.50 -12.59 -4.22
N SER A 69 8.71 -12.42 -4.75
CA SER A 69 9.95 -12.48 -3.97
C SER A 69 10.09 -11.35 -2.97
N ARG A 70 9.41 -10.22 -3.20
CA ARG A 70 9.43 -9.04 -2.33
C ARG A 70 8.04 -8.45 -2.18
N ILE A 71 7.73 -8.00 -0.96
CA ILE A 71 6.46 -7.34 -0.63
C ILE A 71 6.77 -6.00 0.02
N HIS A 72 6.21 -4.92 -0.53
CA HIS A 72 6.41 -3.55 -0.02
C HIS A 72 5.09 -2.90 0.37
N GLY A 73 5.05 -2.36 1.59
CA GLY A 73 3.96 -1.50 2.08
C GLY A 73 4.41 -0.04 2.12
N TRP A 74 3.76 0.83 1.34
CA TRP A 74 4.13 2.24 1.21
C TRP A 74 3.09 3.16 1.86
N SER A 75 3.56 4.09 2.70
CA SER A 75 2.78 5.16 3.32
C SER A 75 3.63 6.44 3.40
N ASP A 76 3.03 7.61 3.28
CA ASP A 76 3.71 8.89 3.45
C ASP A 76 3.70 9.40 4.90
N SER A 77 2.80 8.86 5.73
CA SER A 77 2.67 9.17 7.16
C SER A 77 3.85 8.64 7.99
N LYS A 78 4.68 9.57 8.46
CA LYS A 78 5.75 9.28 9.43
C LYS A 78 5.21 8.67 10.72
N ALA A 79 4.04 9.13 11.18
CA ALA A 79 3.43 8.67 12.43
C ALA A 79 3.04 7.19 12.33
N VAL A 80 2.37 6.80 11.24
CA VAL A 80 1.99 5.40 11.00
C VAL A 80 3.22 4.51 10.88
N LEU A 81 4.24 4.94 10.12
CA LEU A 81 5.48 4.17 10.00
C LEU A 81 6.18 4.03 11.36
N ALA A 82 6.26 5.09 12.16
CA ALA A 82 6.86 5.02 13.50
C ALA A 82 6.12 4.03 14.43
N TRP A 83 4.79 3.99 14.34
CA TRP A 83 3.98 3.03 15.09
C TRP A 83 4.22 1.59 14.63
N ILE A 84 4.27 1.34 13.32
CA ILE A 84 4.46 0.00 12.76
C ILE A 84 5.86 -0.57 13.05
N HIS A 85 6.89 0.28 13.05
CA HIS A 85 8.27 -0.14 13.36
C HIS A 85 8.52 -0.32 14.87
N SER A 86 7.58 0.04 15.72
CA SER A 86 7.68 -0.10 17.17
C SER A 86 6.87 -1.29 17.67
N HIS A 87 7.29 -1.88 18.80
CA HIS A 87 6.54 -2.96 19.42
C HIS A 87 5.11 -2.51 19.83
N PRO A 88 4.04 -3.27 19.50
CA PRO A 88 2.65 -2.86 19.76
C PRO A 88 2.33 -2.52 21.22
N SER A 89 3.02 -3.16 22.18
CA SER A 89 2.80 -2.92 23.63
C SER A 89 3.09 -1.49 24.08
N ARG A 90 3.80 -0.70 23.27
CA ARG A 90 4.07 0.73 23.54
C ARG A 90 2.84 1.61 23.34
N TRP A 91 1.80 1.12 22.67
CA TRP A 91 0.69 1.92 22.18
C TRP A 91 -0.62 1.64 22.91
N LYS A 92 -1.51 2.64 22.92
CA LYS A 92 -2.89 2.47 23.40
C LYS A 92 -3.63 1.43 22.53
N PRO A 93 -4.65 0.74 23.07
CA PRO A 93 -5.28 -0.41 22.43
C PRO A 93 -5.68 -0.23 20.96
N PHE A 94 -6.20 0.94 20.57
CA PHE A 94 -6.57 1.21 19.17
C PHE A 94 -5.39 1.02 18.20
N VAL A 95 -4.23 1.58 18.55
CA VAL A 95 -3.02 1.55 17.72
C VAL A 95 -2.35 0.19 17.88
N ALA A 96 -2.21 -0.31 19.10
CA ALA A 96 -1.57 -1.60 19.39
C ALA A 96 -2.23 -2.76 18.61
N ASN A 97 -3.57 -2.84 18.62
CA ASN A 97 -4.30 -3.91 17.94
C ASN A 97 -4.10 -3.87 16.43
N ARG A 98 -4.13 -2.67 15.82
CA ARG A 98 -3.94 -2.49 14.38
C ARG A 98 -2.50 -2.73 13.93
N VAL A 99 -1.52 -2.28 14.72
CA VAL A 99 -0.10 -2.58 14.44
C VAL A 99 0.13 -4.09 14.54
N SER A 100 -0.43 -4.76 15.57
CA SER A 100 -0.33 -6.21 15.71
C SER A 100 -0.92 -6.93 14.50
N GLU A 101 -2.09 -6.48 14.02
CA GLU A 101 -2.72 -7.02 12.81
C GLU A 101 -1.82 -6.88 11.57
N ILE A 102 -1.29 -5.68 11.32
CA ILE A 102 -0.42 -5.41 10.16
C ILE A 102 0.86 -6.24 10.20
N VAL A 103 1.49 -6.34 11.37
CA VAL A 103 2.76 -7.07 11.51
C VAL A 103 2.55 -8.57 11.40
N LYS A 104 1.49 -9.12 12.02
CA LYS A 104 1.16 -10.55 11.96
C LYS A 104 0.71 -11.02 10.58
N SER A 105 -0.07 -10.21 9.87
CA SER A 105 -0.60 -10.59 8.55
C SER A 105 0.45 -10.56 7.44
N LEU A 106 1.50 -9.74 7.60
CA LEU A 106 2.54 -9.53 6.59
C LEU A 106 3.95 -9.49 7.21
N PRO A 107 4.43 -10.56 7.86
CA PRO A 107 5.72 -10.54 8.55
C PRO A 107 6.87 -10.18 7.60
N GLN A 108 6.83 -10.68 6.36
CA GLN A 108 7.88 -10.49 5.34
C GLN A 108 7.82 -9.15 4.58
N ALA A 109 6.79 -8.32 4.81
CA ALA A 109 6.66 -7.07 4.07
C ALA A 109 7.67 -6.02 4.55
N THR A 110 8.37 -5.35 3.64
CA THR A 110 9.14 -4.16 4.01
C THR A 110 8.21 -2.96 4.04
N ARG A 111 8.19 -2.21 5.14
CA ARG A 111 7.42 -0.96 5.27
C ARG A 111 8.30 0.21 4.89
N ARG A 112 7.85 1.05 3.96
CA ARG A 112 8.63 2.14 3.40
C ARG A 112 7.84 3.44 3.37
N ARG A 113 8.60 4.53 3.45
CA ARG A 113 8.06 5.86 3.23
C ARG A 113 8.04 6.18 1.74
N VAL A 114 6.96 6.80 1.29
CA VAL A 114 6.84 7.45 -0.02
C VAL A 114 6.59 8.95 0.18
N HIS A 115 7.00 9.79 -0.76
CA HIS A 115 6.59 11.19 -0.76
C HIS A 115 5.10 11.29 -1.13
N SER A 116 4.36 12.21 -0.52
CA SER A 116 2.92 12.34 -0.77
C SER A 116 2.60 12.56 -2.26
N ALA A 117 3.45 13.31 -2.98
CA ALA A 117 3.31 13.53 -4.42
C ALA A 117 3.46 12.24 -5.26
N ASP A 118 4.17 11.23 -4.75
CA ASP A 118 4.40 9.95 -5.41
C ASP A 118 3.47 8.84 -4.87
N ASN A 119 2.52 9.18 -3.98
CA ASN A 119 1.65 8.19 -3.35
C ASN A 119 0.53 7.77 -4.29
N LEU A 120 0.63 6.60 -4.91
CA LEU A 120 -0.35 6.11 -5.87
C LEU A 120 -1.74 5.80 -5.28
N ALA A 121 -1.89 5.77 -3.96
CA ALA A 121 -3.20 5.61 -3.34
C ALA A 121 -3.97 6.93 -3.20
N ASP A 122 -3.34 8.06 -3.49
CA ASP A 122 -3.96 9.37 -3.33
C ASP A 122 -5.09 9.61 -4.36
N LEU A 123 -4.93 9.20 -5.63
CA LEU A 123 -6.03 9.27 -6.62
C LEU A 123 -7.27 8.48 -6.15
N ALA A 124 -7.05 7.33 -5.52
CA ALA A 124 -8.12 6.50 -4.97
C ALA A 124 -8.81 7.12 -3.75
N THR A 125 -8.12 8.02 -3.05
CA THR A 125 -8.60 8.64 -1.80
C THR A 125 -9.28 9.98 -2.09
N ARG A 126 -8.73 10.79 -3.01
CA ARG A 126 -9.32 12.04 -3.51
C ARG A 126 -10.54 11.79 -4.39
N GLY A 127 -10.53 10.70 -5.16
CA GLY A 127 -11.50 10.44 -6.22
C GLY A 127 -11.14 11.19 -7.50
N CYS A 128 -11.67 10.71 -8.62
CA CYS A 128 -11.54 11.33 -9.93
C CYS A 128 -12.71 10.95 -10.83
N THR A 129 -12.88 11.68 -11.92
CA THR A 129 -13.85 11.34 -12.95
C THR A 129 -13.39 10.12 -13.76
N PRO A 130 -14.30 9.40 -14.45
CA PRO A 130 -13.92 8.31 -15.33
C PRO A 130 -12.95 8.71 -16.45
N MET A 131 -13.04 9.96 -16.93
CA MET A 131 -12.18 10.48 -18.00
C MET A 131 -10.75 10.70 -17.50
N GLU A 132 -10.60 11.36 -16.35
CA GLU A 132 -9.30 11.53 -15.68
C GLU A 132 -8.68 10.17 -15.33
N LEU A 133 -9.48 9.22 -14.84
CA LEU A 133 -9.00 7.88 -14.49
C LEU A 133 -8.44 7.14 -15.71
N ARG A 134 -9.14 7.25 -16.86
CA ARG A 134 -8.71 6.61 -18.10
C ARG A 134 -7.36 7.15 -18.57
N GLU A 135 -7.12 8.45 -18.39
CA GLU A 135 -5.92 9.15 -18.86
C GLU A 135 -4.76 9.13 -17.85
N ALA A 136 -5.02 8.70 -16.61
CA ALA A 136 -4.02 8.59 -15.56
C ALA A 136 -3.07 7.40 -15.77
N VAL A 137 -2.09 7.54 -16.67
CA VAL A 137 -1.07 6.49 -16.97
C VAL A 137 -0.36 6.01 -15.69
N ILE A 138 0.03 6.96 -14.82
CA ILE A 138 0.70 6.67 -13.53
C ILE A 138 -0.20 5.83 -12.62
N TRP A 139 -1.52 5.98 -12.69
CA TRP A 139 -2.45 5.16 -11.91
C TRP A 139 -2.43 3.69 -12.37
N TRP A 140 -2.34 3.43 -13.67
CA TRP A 140 -2.37 2.07 -14.20
C TRP A 140 -1.03 1.36 -14.09
N HIS A 141 0.07 2.08 -14.33
CA HIS A 141 1.39 1.49 -14.43
C HIS A 141 2.30 1.80 -13.24
N GLY A 142 1.93 2.74 -12.38
CA GLY A 142 2.82 3.26 -11.35
C GLY A 142 3.93 4.16 -11.93
N PRO A 143 4.77 4.75 -11.07
CA PRO A 143 5.88 5.59 -11.48
C PRO A 143 7.06 4.71 -11.91
N GLU A 144 7.90 5.22 -12.81
CA GLU A 144 9.03 4.44 -13.37
C GLU A 144 9.97 3.90 -12.29
N TRP A 145 10.18 4.65 -11.21
CA TRP A 145 11.02 4.20 -10.10
C TRP A 145 10.54 2.88 -9.50
N LEU A 146 9.24 2.56 -9.55
CA LEU A 146 8.72 1.29 -9.03
C LEU A 146 9.38 0.08 -9.71
N CYS A 147 9.74 0.21 -10.99
CA CYS A 147 10.48 -0.80 -11.75
C CYS A 147 11.98 -0.79 -11.43
N PHE A 148 12.56 0.35 -11.04
CA PHE A 148 13.99 0.49 -10.73
C PHE A 148 14.38 0.10 -9.30
N PHE A 149 13.42 -0.01 -8.37
CA PHE A 149 13.68 -0.45 -6.98
C PHE A 149 14.14 -1.92 -6.85
N LEU A 150 14.16 -2.67 -7.95
CA LEU A 150 14.63 -4.04 -8.05
C LEU A 150 16.01 -4.11 -8.72
N PHE A 151 17.07 -3.61 -8.06
CA PHE A 151 18.38 -4.21 -8.30
C PHE A 151 18.39 -5.59 -7.61
N CYS A 152 18.39 -6.63 -8.46
CA CYS A 152 18.63 -8.05 -8.18
C CYS A 152 17.54 -8.84 -7.41
N VAL A 153 16.67 -9.58 -8.13
CA VAL A 153 16.42 -11.04 -7.98
C VAL A 153 15.66 -11.49 -9.24
N SER A 154 16.29 -12.32 -10.08
CA SER A 154 15.65 -12.99 -11.21
C SER A 154 14.62 -14.01 -10.71
N CYS A 155 13.34 -13.82 -11.03
CA CYS A 155 12.41 -14.95 -11.11
C CYS A 155 12.53 -15.51 -12.52
N ILE A 156 13.36 -16.54 -12.69
CA ILE A 156 13.32 -17.36 -13.90
C ILE A 156 12.01 -18.15 -13.82
N ILE A 157 11.05 -17.78 -14.67
CA ILE A 157 9.92 -18.66 -14.98
C ILE A 157 10.50 -19.69 -15.96
N ASN A 158 10.80 -20.90 -15.47
CA ASN A 158 10.99 -22.07 -16.32
C ASN A 158 9.64 -22.75 -16.54
#